data_AF-A0A849ZDK1-F1
#
_entry.id   AF-A0A849ZDK1-F1
#
_cell.length_a   1.000
_cell.length_b   1.000
_cell.length_c   1.000
_cell.angle_alpha   90.00
_cell.angle_beta   90.00
_cell.angle_gamma   90.00
#
_symmetry.space_group_name_H-M   'P 1'
#
loop_
_entity.id
_entity.type
_entity.pdbx_description
1 polymer ?
#
loop_
_entity_poly.entity_id
_entity_poly.type
_entity_poly.pdbx_seq_one_letter_code
_entity_poly.pdbx_strand_id
1 'polypeptide(L)'
;MKLGTKIAIVMSALTTTVLSTLGVLDVERDRSFFEADTTHDQLTIANVLASGAERQLQAGRDQDVTALLSSETRREGQLEVVWGWLDPPALGAVPRMSTELTARLARAGWLSFRTEGANAKQWTMVPGAAADGRHFFVAVGESLQPERAHLIANAVRTGGSILLLALLCSGAIVAIGRRFVGKPVESLVEHARRVAAGDLTRRLHVGQNDEIGVLAREMNTMTEALA
;
A
#
# COMPACT_ATOMS: atom_id res chain seq x y z
N MET A 1 4.89 -26.98 -29.03
CA MET A 1 4.97 -26.67 -27.58
C MET A 1 4.08 -27.66 -26.83
N LYS A 2 4.62 -28.42 -25.87
CA LYS A 2 3.86 -29.42 -25.11
C LYS A 2 2.75 -28.74 -24.29
N LEU A 3 1.57 -29.37 -24.20
CA LEU A 3 0.38 -28.85 -23.52
C LEU A 3 0.67 -28.35 -22.09
N GLY A 4 1.54 -29.07 -21.36
CA GLY A 4 1.96 -28.67 -20.02
C GLY A 4 2.66 -27.31 -19.95
N THR A 5 3.42 -26.92 -20.97
CA THR A 5 4.04 -25.58 -21.03
C THR A 5 2.99 -24.49 -21.25
N LYS A 6 1.92 -24.77 -22.01
CA LYS A 6 0.83 -23.81 -22.22
C LYS A 6 0.04 -23.58 -20.93
N ILE A 7 -0.30 -24.64 -20.21
CA ILE A 7 -1.03 -24.56 -18.93
C ILE A 7 -0.19 -23.80 -17.90
N ALA A 8 1.11 -24.09 -17.79
CA ALA A 8 2.01 -23.40 -16.86
C ALA A 8 2.07 -21.89 -17.14
N ILE A 9 2.16 -21.48 -18.41
CA ILE A 9 2.18 -20.05 -18.79
C ILE A 9 0.86 -19.37 -18.41
N VAL A 10 -0.28 -20.01 -18.66
CA VAL A 10 -1.60 -19.45 -18.31
C VAL A 10 -1.73 -19.27 -16.80
N MET A 11 -1.29 -20.25 -16.00
CA MET A 11 -1.34 -20.16 -14.54
C MET A 11 -0.41 -19.07 -14.00
N SER A 12 0.82 -18.95 -14.51
CA SER A 12 1.75 -17.87 -14.15
C SER A 12 1.20 -16.49 -14.52
N ALA A 13 0.58 -16.36 -15.70
CA ALA A 13 -0.05 -15.11 -16.14
C ALA A 13 -1.23 -14.74 -15.24
N LEU A 14 -2.06 -15.72 -14.86
CA LEU A 14 -3.18 -15.52 -13.94
C LEU A 14 -2.69 -15.05 -12.57
N THR A 15 -1.70 -15.73 -11.98
CA THR A 15 -1.14 -15.34 -10.67
C THR A 15 -0.53 -13.94 -10.72
N THR A 16 0.19 -13.60 -11.79
CA THR A 16 0.77 -12.27 -11.97
C THR A 16 -0.33 -11.20 -12.05
N THR A 17 -1.38 -11.48 -12.81
CA THR A 17 -2.51 -10.54 -12.98
C THR A 17 -3.23 -10.31 -11.65
N VAL A 18 -3.49 -11.37 -10.88
CA VAL A 18 -4.12 -11.29 -9.56
C VAL A 18 -3.26 -10.45 -8.60
N LEU A 19 -1.95 -10.71 -8.56
CA LEU A 19 -1.02 -10.00 -7.69
C LEU A 19 -0.88 -8.52 -8.07
N SER A 20 -0.79 -8.20 -9.36
CA SER A 20 -0.77 -6.82 -9.84
C SER A 20 -2.06 -6.09 -9.51
N THR A 21 -3.21 -6.76 -9.65
CA THR A 21 -4.51 -6.16 -9.34
C THR A 21 -4.64 -5.86 -7.85
N LEU A 22 -4.23 -6.79 -6.98
CA LEU A 22 -4.22 -6.57 -5.53
C LEU A 22 -3.30 -5.41 -5.14
N GLY A 23 -2.11 -5.31 -5.73
CA GLY A 23 -1.17 -4.22 -5.46
C GLY A 23 -1.69 -2.84 -5.88
N VAL A 24 -2.38 -2.74 -7.02
CA VAL A 24 -3.00 -1.49 -7.46
C VAL A 24 -4.16 -1.09 -6.55
N LEU A 25 -5.01 -2.06 -6.17
CA LEU A 25 -6.16 -1.80 -5.31
C LEU A 25 -5.76 -1.34 -3.90
N ASP A 26 -4.68 -1.88 -3.32
CA ASP A 26 -4.16 -1.42 -2.02
C ASP A 26 -3.70 0.04 -2.09
N VAL A 27 -2.95 0.40 -3.14
CA VAL A 27 -2.43 1.77 -3.32
C VAL A 27 -3.56 2.78 -3.56
N GLU A 28 -4.60 2.40 -4.29
CA GLU A 28 -5.76 3.27 -4.52
C GLU A 28 -6.66 3.40 -3.28
N ARG A 29 -6.79 2.32 -2.48
CA ARG A 29 -7.55 2.36 -1.21
C ARG A 29 -6.91 3.30 -0.21
N ASP A 30 -5.59 3.18 -0.03
CA ASP A 30 -4.86 3.99 0.95
C ASP A 30 -5.00 5.49 0.66
N ARG A 31 -5.00 5.88 -0.62
CA ARG A 31 -5.02 7.30 -1.01
C ARG A 31 -6.34 8.03 -0.74
N SER A 32 -7.47 7.35 -0.93
CA SER A 32 -8.80 7.98 -0.76
C SER A 32 -9.24 8.07 0.70
N PHE A 33 -8.76 7.15 1.54
CA PHE A 33 -9.04 7.16 2.98
C PHE A 33 -8.21 8.25 3.70
N PHE A 34 -6.95 8.43 3.28
CA PHE A 34 -6.02 9.33 3.96
C PHE A 34 -6.47 10.81 3.95
N GLU A 35 -6.95 11.35 2.81
CA GLU A 35 -7.29 12.78 2.75
C GLU A 35 -8.49 13.17 3.64
N ALA A 36 -9.47 12.26 3.75
CA ALA A 36 -10.67 12.48 4.56
C ALA A 36 -10.38 12.29 6.06
N ASP A 37 -9.59 11.29 6.42
CA ASP A 37 -9.22 10.96 7.80
C ASP A 37 -8.30 12.04 8.39
N THR A 38 -7.23 12.42 7.68
CA THR A 38 -6.27 13.43 8.14
C THR A 38 -6.91 14.79 8.42
N THR A 39 -7.87 15.23 7.60
CA THR A 39 -8.55 16.52 7.83
C THR A 39 -9.43 16.47 9.08
N HIS A 40 -10.09 15.35 9.32
CA HIS A 40 -10.96 15.17 10.49
C HIS A 40 -10.15 15.13 11.79
N ASP A 41 -9.03 14.41 11.79
CA ASP A 41 -8.14 14.34 12.93
C ASP A 41 -7.51 15.69 13.24
N GLN A 42 -6.96 16.37 12.23
CA GLN A 42 -6.39 17.71 12.40
C GLN A 42 -7.43 18.71 12.91
N LEU A 43 -8.67 18.66 12.42
CA LEU A 43 -9.75 19.52 12.89
C LEU A 43 -10.08 19.24 14.36
N THR A 44 -10.11 17.98 14.77
CA THR A 44 -10.35 17.58 16.17
C THR A 44 -9.25 18.11 17.07
N ILE A 45 -7.97 17.92 16.68
CA ILE A 45 -6.82 18.43 17.43
C ILE A 45 -6.85 19.97 17.51
N ALA A 46 -7.06 20.64 16.38
CA ALA A 46 -7.12 22.10 16.31
C ALA A 46 -8.24 22.67 17.19
N ASN A 47 -9.42 22.04 17.20
CA ASN A 47 -10.54 22.44 18.06
C ASN A 47 -10.22 22.28 19.55
N VAL A 48 -9.58 21.16 19.94
CA VAL A 48 -9.19 20.91 21.34
C VAL A 48 -8.16 21.95 21.80
N LEU A 49 -7.16 22.23 20.96
CA LEU A 49 -6.12 23.22 21.24
C LEU A 49 -6.69 24.64 21.29
N ALA A 50 -7.58 25.00 20.36
CA ALA A 50 -8.27 26.29 20.36
C ALA A 50 -9.11 26.48 21.63
N SER A 51 -9.88 25.45 22.02
CA SER A 51 -10.67 25.46 23.26
C SER A 51 -9.80 25.55 24.53
N GLY A 52 -8.60 24.96 24.50
CA GLY A 52 -7.61 25.09 25.56
C GLY A 52 -7.04 26.51 25.65
N ALA A 53 -6.65 27.08 24.51
CA ALA A 53 -6.12 28.43 24.39
C ALA A 53 -7.16 29.48 24.80
N GLU A 54 -8.41 29.33 24.36
CA GLU A 54 -9.53 30.21 24.72
C GLU A 54 -9.72 30.29 26.23
N ARG A 55 -9.68 29.16 26.94
CA ARG A 55 -9.78 29.14 28.41
C ARG A 55 -8.64 29.89 29.10
N GLN A 56 -7.42 29.84 28.56
CA GLN A 56 -6.28 30.56 29.13
C GLN A 56 -6.34 32.06 28.83
N LEU A 57 -6.74 32.44 27.61
CA LEU A 57 -6.94 33.83 27.22
C LEU A 57 -8.10 34.47 28.00
N GLN A 58 -9.17 33.72 28.27
CA GLN A 58 -10.26 34.17 29.13
C GLN A 58 -9.80 34.41 30.58
N ALA A 59 -8.80 33.65 31.04
CA ALA A 59 -8.18 33.86 32.35
C ALA A 59 -7.09 34.96 32.36
N GLY A 60 -6.88 35.67 31.24
CA GLY A 60 -5.86 36.72 31.10
C GLY A 60 -4.41 36.21 31.07
N ARG A 61 -4.20 34.93 30.72
CA ARG A 61 -2.88 34.27 30.74
C ARG A 61 -2.30 34.09 29.33
N ASP A 62 -2.03 35.20 28.66
CA ASP A 62 -1.53 35.22 27.28
C ASP A 62 -0.19 34.48 27.09
N GLN A 63 0.70 34.52 28.10
CA GLN A 63 2.01 33.86 28.04
C GLN A 63 1.93 32.33 28.08
N ASP A 64 0.90 31.79 28.74
CA ASP A 64 0.71 30.34 28.91
C ASP A 64 0.22 29.67 27.63
N VAL A 65 -0.47 30.41 26.76
CA VAL A 65 -0.97 29.92 25.46
C VAL A 65 0.19 29.57 24.53
N THR A 66 1.21 30.44 24.47
CA THR A 66 2.41 30.18 23.66
C THR A 66 3.14 28.95 24.17
N ALA A 67 3.28 28.82 25.49
CA ALA A 67 3.93 27.68 26.12
C ALA A 67 3.17 26.37 25.86
N LEU A 68 1.85 26.39 25.98
CA LEU A 68 0.97 25.24 25.71
C LEU A 68 1.12 24.77 24.26
N LEU A 69 0.92 25.68 23.30
CA LEU A 69 0.85 25.33 21.87
C LEU A 69 2.23 25.01 21.27
N SER A 70 3.31 25.63 21.76
CA SER A 70 4.68 25.31 21.30
C SER A 70 5.28 24.05 21.93
N SER A 71 4.74 23.58 23.06
CA SER A 71 5.19 22.34 23.70
C SER A 71 4.72 21.08 22.97
N GLU A 72 3.53 21.13 22.35
CA GLU A 72 2.96 20.02 21.61
C GLU A 72 3.65 19.79 20.25
N THR A 73 4.00 20.87 19.54
CA THR A 73 4.77 20.80 18.27
C THR A 73 6.08 20.02 18.38
N ARG A 74 6.68 19.96 19.57
CA ARG A 74 8.00 19.34 19.77
C ARG A 74 7.95 17.82 20.03
N ARG A 75 6.79 17.27 20.38
CA ARG A 75 6.65 15.86 20.78
C ARG A 75 6.35 14.92 19.62
N GLU A 76 5.52 15.35 18.66
CA GLU A 76 5.04 14.45 17.60
C GLU A 76 5.84 14.51 16.30
N GLY A 77 6.70 15.53 16.10
CA GLY A 77 7.65 15.63 14.97
C GLY A 77 7.04 15.72 13.56
N GLN A 78 5.77 15.34 13.39
CA GLN A 78 5.00 15.33 12.14
C GLN A 78 3.96 16.46 12.09
N LEU A 79 3.49 16.91 13.26
CA LEU A 79 2.50 17.96 13.44
C LEU A 79 3.16 19.28 13.88
N GLU A 80 2.87 20.35 13.16
CA GLU A 80 3.29 21.71 13.47
C GLU A 80 2.07 22.52 13.93
N VAL A 81 2.10 23.03 15.17
CA VAL A 81 1.04 23.90 15.68
C VAL A 81 1.52 25.35 15.65
N VAL A 82 0.72 26.21 15.04
CA VAL A 82 0.93 27.66 15.01
C VAL A 82 -0.33 28.37 15.45
N TRP A 83 -0.19 29.48 16.17
CA TRP A 83 -1.30 30.30 16.57
C TRP A 83 -0.95 31.77 16.41
N GLY A 84 -1.96 32.63 16.35
CA GLY A 84 -1.76 34.07 16.26
C GLY A 84 -3.06 34.84 16.30
N TRP A 85 -2.94 36.16 16.35
CA TRP A 85 -4.09 37.07 16.32
C TRP A 85 -4.61 37.26 14.89
N LEU A 86 -5.93 37.35 14.77
CA LEU A 86 -6.64 37.72 13.55
C LEU A 86 -6.87 39.24 13.46
N ASP A 87 -6.83 39.94 14.61
CA ASP A 87 -7.12 41.38 14.73
C ASP A 87 -5.97 42.14 15.43
N PRO A 88 -5.00 42.74 14.71
CA PRO A 88 -4.74 42.63 13.27
C PRO A 88 -4.08 41.28 12.92
N PRO A 89 -4.22 40.80 11.66
CA PRO A 89 -3.69 39.51 11.27
C PRO A 89 -2.16 39.51 11.36
N ALA A 90 -1.61 38.48 11.99
CA ALA A 90 -0.16 38.27 12.04
C ALA A 90 0.40 37.93 10.63
N LEU A 91 0.55 38.95 9.80
CA LEU A 91 1.08 38.86 8.45
C LEU A 91 2.51 38.30 8.49
N GLY A 92 2.72 37.16 7.84
CA GLY A 92 4.01 36.48 7.80
C GLY A 92 4.17 35.29 8.75
N ALA A 93 3.21 35.05 9.67
CA ALA A 93 3.13 33.76 10.36
C ALA A 93 2.88 32.66 9.31
N VAL A 94 3.53 31.50 9.45
CA VAL A 94 3.23 30.33 8.64
C VAL A 94 2.10 29.56 9.35
N PRO A 95 1.01 29.23 8.67
CA PRO A 95 0.75 29.45 7.25
C PRO A 95 0.45 30.91 6.91
N ARG A 96 0.99 31.41 5.79
CA ARG A 96 0.91 32.82 5.37
C ARG A 96 -0.53 33.32 5.38
N MET A 97 -0.85 34.18 6.35
CA MET A 97 -2.15 34.83 6.45
C MET A 97 -2.36 35.82 5.30
N SER A 98 -3.50 35.71 4.60
CA SER A 98 -3.98 36.69 3.61
C SER A 98 -5.37 37.17 3.99
N THR A 99 -5.77 38.35 3.51
CA THR A 99 -7.12 38.92 3.77
C THR A 99 -8.25 38.02 3.26
N GLU A 100 -8.01 37.28 2.18
CA GLU A 100 -8.96 36.29 1.68
C GLU A 100 -9.08 35.09 2.63
N LEU A 101 -7.96 34.61 3.16
CA LEU A 101 -7.91 33.45 4.04
C LEU A 101 -8.59 33.75 5.38
N THR A 102 -8.37 34.93 5.95
CA THR A 102 -9.08 35.38 7.17
C THR A 102 -10.59 35.52 6.93
N ALA A 103 -11.00 36.11 5.81
CA ALA A 103 -12.42 36.23 5.45
C ALA A 103 -13.10 34.87 5.18
N ARG A 104 -12.35 33.87 4.70
CA ARG A 104 -12.85 32.49 4.53
C ARG A 104 -13.01 31.79 5.88
N LEU A 105 -12.01 31.89 6.74
CA LEU A 105 -12.07 31.32 8.09
C LEU A 105 -13.25 31.88 8.90
N ALA A 106 -13.43 33.20 8.88
CA ALA A 106 -14.50 33.87 9.61
C ALA A 106 -15.90 33.40 9.16
N ARG A 107 -16.06 33.01 7.88
CA ARG A 107 -17.33 32.51 7.34
C ARG A 107 -17.58 31.02 7.59
N ALA A 108 -16.53 30.21 7.50
CA ALA A 108 -16.65 28.75 7.54
C ALA A 108 -16.46 28.16 8.95
N GLY A 109 -15.89 28.91 9.90
CA GLY A 109 -15.61 28.43 11.26
C GLY A 109 -14.42 27.48 11.35
N TRP A 110 -13.87 27.05 10.22
CA TRP A 110 -12.60 26.36 10.07
C TRP A 110 -12.15 26.44 8.62
N LEU A 111 -10.88 26.18 8.34
CA LEU A 111 -10.35 26.17 6.99
C LEU A 111 -9.24 25.14 6.83
N SER A 112 -9.31 24.31 5.80
CA SER A 112 -8.19 23.47 5.38
C SER A 112 -7.62 23.93 4.04
N PHE A 113 -6.30 23.96 3.91
CA PHE A 113 -5.60 24.31 2.69
C PHE A 113 -4.19 23.70 2.65
N ARG A 114 -3.64 23.55 1.44
CA ARG A 114 -2.29 23.01 1.25
C ARG A 114 -1.33 24.13 0.88
N THR A 115 -0.12 24.09 1.43
CA THR A 115 0.98 24.95 0.96
C THR A 115 1.74 24.25 -0.16
N GLU A 116 2.15 25.01 -1.18
CA GLU A 116 2.99 24.49 -2.26
C GLU A 116 4.48 24.58 -1.91
N GLY A 117 5.29 23.71 -2.53
CA GLY A 117 6.76 23.76 -2.48
C GLY A 117 7.43 22.55 -1.82
N ALA A 118 8.74 22.68 -1.62
CA ALA A 118 9.61 21.62 -1.09
C ALA A 118 9.35 21.28 0.40
N ASN A 119 8.36 21.88 1.05
CA ASN A 119 7.86 21.52 2.39
C ASN A 119 6.32 21.61 2.39
N ALA A 120 5.67 21.12 1.33
CA ALA A 120 4.22 21.15 1.22
C ALA A 120 3.56 20.52 2.46
N LYS A 121 2.66 21.26 3.11
CA LYS A 121 1.92 20.82 4.29
C LYS A 121 0.44 21.01 4.08
N GLN A 122 -0.36 20.12 4.67
CA GLN A 122 -1.79 20.33 4.83
C GLN A 122 -2.02 21.05 6.15
N TRP A 123 -2.61 22.24 6.08
CA TRP A 123 -2.95 23.07 7.23
C TRP A 123 -4.44 23.03 7.47
N THR A 124 -4.84 22.80 8.72
CA THR A 124 -6.20 22.96 9.21
C THR A 124 -6.23 24.04 10.28
N MET A 125 -7.12 25.01 10.13
CA MET A 125 -7.17 26.23 10.93
C MET A 125 -8.54 26.40 11.56
N VAL A 126 -8.57 26.78 12.83
CA VAL A 126 -9.77 27.02 13.63
C VAL A 126 -9.65 28.39 14.30
N PRO A 127 -10.69 29.24 14.26
CA PRO A 127 -10.73 30.51 14.97
C PRO A 127 -11.13 30.32 16.44
N GLY A 128 -10.74 31.27 17.30
CA GLY A 128 -11.21 31.38 18.68
C GLY A 128 -11.33 32.85 19.10
N ALA A 129 -11.97 33.10 20.24
CA ALA A 129 -12.16 34.44 20.78
C ALA A 129 -11.49 34.60 22.16
N ALA A 130 -10.84 35.73 22.37
CA ALA A 130 -10.30 36.11 23.68
C ALA A 130 -11.34 36.92 24.49
N ALA A 131 -11.13 37.02 25.81
CA ALA A 131 -12.05 37.75 26.69
C ALA A 131 -12.15 39.26 26.39
N ASP A 132 -11.14 39.82 25.73
CA ASP A 132 -11.11 41.23 25.31
C ASP A 132 -11.78 41.48 23.95
N GLY A 133 -12.39 40.44 23.36
CA GLY A 133 -13.08 40.52 22.07
C GLY A 133 -12.17 40.40 20.85
N ARG A 134 -10.85 40.20 21.03
CA ARG A 134 -9.94 39.89 19.92
C ARG A 134 -10.12 38.46 19.46
N HIS A 135 -10.03 38.22 18.15
CA HIS A 135 -10.03 36.87 17.61
C HIS A 135 -8.61 36.36 17.41
N PHE A 136 -8.42 35.08 17.67
CA PHE A 136 -7.18 34.37 17.41
C PHE A 136 -7.46 33.16 16.52
N PHE A 137 -6.39 32.51 16.07
CA PHE A 137 -6.48 31.24 15.39
C PHE A 137 -5.51 30.23 15.98
N VAL A 138 -5.86 28.96 15.82
CA VAL A 138 -4.94 27.84 15.95
C VAL A 138 -4.93 27.09 14.62
N ALA A 139 -3.74 26.88 14.08
CA ALA A 139 -3.48 26.16 12.86
C ALA A 139 -2.61 24.95 13.16
N VAL A 140 -3.03 23.78 12.69
CA VAL A 140 -2.29 22.53 12.77
C VAL A 140 -1.88 22.16 11.35
N GLY A 141 -0.59 22.00 11.14
CA GLY A 141 0.02 21.70 9.85
C GLY A 141 0.74 20.37 9.88
N GLU A 142 0.34 19.45 9.03
CA GLU A 142 1.05 18.18 8.86
C GLU A 142 1.83 18.19 7.56
N SER A 143 3.06 17.69 7.61
CA SER A 143 3.89 17.61 6.42
C SER A 143 3.36 16.52 5.47
N LEU A 144 3.21 16.85 4.18
CA LEU A 144 2.88 15.87 3.14
C LEU A 144 4.11 15.04 2.72
N GLN A 145 5.25 15.24 3.38
CA GLN A 145 6.54 14.65 3.05
C GLN A 145 7.01 13.45 3.89
N PRO A 146 6.64 13.25 5.18
CA PRO A 146 7.24 12.19 5.98
C PRO A 146 6.75 10.79 5.59
N GLU A 147 5.74 10.69 4.73
CA GLU A 147 5.24 9.38 4.30
C GLU A 147 5.91 8.84 3.04
N ARG A 148 6.43 9.67 2.12
CA ARG A 148 6.92 9.15 0.83
C ARG A 148 8.11 8.20 0.96
N ALA A 149 9.04 8.44 1.89
CA ALA A 149 10.19 7.55 2.07
C ALA A 149 9.79 6.20 2.67
N HIS A 150 8.87 6.19 3.64
CA HIS A 150 8.36 4.96 4.26
C HIS A 150 7.35 4.23 3.37
N LEU A 151 6.50 4.96 2.64
CA LEU A 151 5.57 4.39 1.67
C LEU A 151 6.33 3.81 0.47
N ILE A 152 7.35 4.48 -0.08
CA ILE A 152 8.16 3.91 -1.15
C ILE A 152 8.93 2.68 -0.64
N ALA A 153 9.51 2.73 0.57
CA ALA A 153 10.19 1.57 1.14
C ALA A 153 9.25 0.39 1.41
N ASN A 154 8.06 0.63 1.95
CA ASN A 154 7.03 -0.39 2.18
C ASN A 154 6.45 -0.90 0.86
N ALA A 155 6.22 -0.03 -0.13
CA ALA A 155 5.74 -0.41 -1.47
C ALA A 155 6.79 -1.22 -2.22
N VAL A 156 8.08 -0.86 -2.15
CA VAL A 156 9.18 -1.62 -2.75
C VAL A 156 9.37 -2.96 -2.04
N ARG A 157 9.26 -3.01 -0.70
CA ARG A 157 9.35 -4.27 0.05
C ARG A 157 8.18 -5.20 -0.28
N THR A 158 6.96 -4.66 -0.28
CA THR A 158 5.74 -5.42 -0.60
C THR A 158 5.75 -5.88 -2.05
N GLY A 159 6.01 -4.97 -3.00
CA GLY A 159 6.16 -5.28 -4.42
C GLY A 159 7.29 -6.29 -4.69
N GLY A 160 8.41 -6.18 -4.00
CA GLY A 160 9.51 -7.14 -4.06
C GLY A 160 9.13 -8.53 -3.56
N SER A 161 8.38 -8.62 -2.46
CA SER A 161 7.88 -9.90 -1.92
C SER A 161 6.87 -10.56 -2.86
N ILE A 162 5.98 -9.78 -3.47
CA ILE A 162 5.01 -10.22 -4.47
C ILE A 162 5.74 -10.77 -5.71
N LEU A 163 6.73 -10.03 -6.22
CA LEU A 163 7.52 -10.44 -7.38
C LEU A 163 8.30 -11.73 -7.09
N LEU A 164 8.91 -11.83 -5.91
CA LEU A 164 9.64 -13.03 -5.50
C LEU A 164 8.71 -14.24 -5.42
N LEU A 165 7.54 -14.09 -4.80
CA LEU A 165 6.55 -15.16 -4.71
C LEU A 165 6.07 -15.60 -6.10
N ALA A 166 5.79 -14.65 -7.00
CA ALA A 166 5.40 -14.95 -8.37
C ALA A 166 6.47 -15.74 -9.15
N LEU A 167 7.75 -15.39 -8.98
CA LEU A 167 8.87 -16.09 -9.57
C LEU A 167 9.03 -17.51 -9.00
N LEU A 168 8.91 -17.67 -7.67
CA LEU A 168 8.99 -18.96 -7.00
C LEU A 168 7.85 -19.88 -7.43
N CYS A 169 6.61 -19.39 -7.46
CA CYS A 169 5.44 -20.15 -7.92
C CYS A 169 5.60 -20.56 -9.39
N SER A 170 6.03 -19.64 -10.26
CA SER A 170 6.24 -19.94 -11.68
C SER A 170 7.34 -20.99 -11.88
N GLY A 171 8.45 -20.87 -11.15
CA GLY A 171 9.54 -21.85 -11.15
C GLY A 171 9.07 -23.22 -10.67
N ALA A 172 8.30 -23.27 -9.58
CA ALA A 172 7.75 -24.50 -9.02
C ALA A 172 6.80 -25.19 -10.00
N ILE A 173 5.86 -24.46 -10.63
CA ILE A 173 4.92 -25.02 -11.61
C ILE A 173 5.67 -25.64 -12.78
N VAL A 174 6.67 -24.95 -13.33
CA VAL A 174 7.48 -25.47 -14.45
C VAL A 174 8.28 -26.70 -14.04
N ALA A 175 8.89 -26.68 -12.86
CA ALA A 175 9.69 -27.80 -12.35
C ALA A 175 8.82 -29.04 -12.10
N ILE A 176 7.69 -28.88 -11.41
CA ILE A 176 6.74 -29.94 -11.10
C ILE A 176 6.14 -30.50 -12.40
N GLY A 177 5.64 -29.63 -13.29
CA GLY A 177 5.06 -30.06 -14.57
C GLY A 177 6.05 -30.84 -15.43
N ARG A 178 7.34 -30.43 -15.48
CA ARG A 178 8.38 -31.19 -16.18
C ARG A 178 8.70 -32.52 -15.50
N ARG A 179 8.78 -32.56 -14.17
CA ARG A 179 9.19 -33.74 -13.40
C ARG A 179 8.12 -34.84 -13.37
N PHE A 180 6.85 -34.45 -13.20
CA PHE A 180 5.74 -35.37 -12.96
C PHE A 180 4.88 -35.65 -14.21
N VAL A 181 4.89 -34.78 -15.22
CA VAL A 181 4.11 -35.00 -16.44
C VAL A 181 5.02 -35.08 -17.66
N GLY A 182 5.85 -34.05 -17.87
CA GLY A 182 6.67 -33.90 -19.06
C GLY A 182 7.59 -35.10 -19.32
N LYS A 183 8.45 -35.44 -18.34
CA LYS A 183 9.40 -36.56 -18.45
C LYS A 183 8.70 -37.94 -18.53
N PRO A 184 7.72 -38.27 -17.67
CA PRO A 184 7.02 -39.56 -17.77
C PRO A 184 6.30 -39.75 -19.10
N VAL A 185 5.56 -38.75 -19.59
CA VAL A 185 4.89 -38.82 -20.89
C VAL A 185 5.90 -39.02 -22.03
N GLU A 186 7.06 -38.35 -21.97
CA GLU A 186 8.14 -38.56 -22.95
C GLU A 186 8.65 -40.00 -22.94
N SER A 187 8.81 -40.60 -21.75
CA SER A 187 9.19 -42.00 -21.60
C SER A 187 8.14 -42.96 -22.18
N LEU A 188 6.85 -42.68 -21.98
CA LEU A 188 5.76 -43.47 -22.56
C LEU A 188 5.75 -43.40 -24.08
N VAL A 189 5.91 -42.19 -24.65
CA VAL A 189 6.00 -41.99 -26.10
C VAL A 189 7.20 -42.72 -26.69
N GLU A 190 8.35 -42.65 -26.02
CA GLU A 190 9.56 -43.35 -26.47
C GLU A 190 9.40 -44.88 -26.42
N HIS A 191 8.75 -45.40 -25.37
CA HIS A 191 8.44 -46.82 -25.27
C HIS A 191 7.49 -47.28 -26.39
N ALA A 192 6.41 -46.54 -26.64
CA ALA A 192 5.48 -46.83 -27.74
C ALA A 192 6.19 -46.88 -29.09
N ARG A 193 7.12 -45.94 -29.36
CA ARG A 193 7.91 -45.90 -30.59
C ARG A 193 8.80 -47.12 -30.76
N ARG A 194 9.45 -47.58 -29.68
CA ARG A 194 10.29 -48.80 -29.71
C ARG A 194 9.47 -50.06 -29.93
N VAL A 195 8.35 -50.21 -29.24
CA VAL A 195 7.41 -51.32 -29.44
C VAL A 195 6.92 -51.35 -30.89
N ALA A 196 6.57 -50.19 -31.46
CA ALA A 196 6.18 -50.08 -32.87
C ALA A 196 7.32 -50.44 -33.86
N ALA A 197 8.57 -50.28 -33.45
CA ALA A 197 9.75 -50.71 -34.21
C ALA A 197 10.13 -52.19 -33.99
N GLY A 198 9.37 -52.93 -33.17
CA GLY A 198 9.59 -54.35 -32.89
C GLY A 198 10.53 -54.64 -31.71
N ASP A 199 11.00 -53.63 -30.98
CA ASP A 199 11.79 -53.84 -29.76
C ASP A 199 10.88 -54.01 -28.54
N LEU A 200 10.64 -55.27 -28.17
CA LEU A 200 9.81 -55.68 -27.02
C LEU A 200 10.64 -56.00 -25.77
N THR A 201 11.96 -55.78 -25.79
CA THR A 201 12.87 -56.21 -24.72
C THR A 201 12.92 -55.26 -23.52
N ARG A 202 12.58 -53.98 -23.74
CA ARG A 202 12.60 -52.93 -22.72
C ARG A 202 11.28 -52.85 -21.98
N ARG A 203 11.33 -52.41 -20.72
CA ARG A 203 10.14 -52.08 -19.90
C ARG A 203 10.21 -50.66 -19.38
N LEU A 204 9.05 -50.04 -19.20
CA LEU A 204 8.90 -48.77 -18.50
C LEU A 204 9.12 -48.97 -17.00
N HIS A 205 9.92 -48.10 -16.39
CA HIS A 205 10.11 -48.09 -14.95
C HIS A 205 8.98 -47.32 -14.28
N VAL A 206 8.17 -48.01 -13.48
CA VAL A 206 6.96 -47.43 -12.87
C VAL A 206 7.25 -47.00 -11.43
N GLY A 207 7.65 -45.74 -11.26
CA GLY A 207 7.76 -45.10 -9.94
C GLY A 207 6.56 -44.21 -9.57
N GLN A 208 5.59 -44.05 -10.47
CA GLN A 208 4.41 -43.22 -10.28
C GLN A 208 3.20 -44.03 -9.78
N ASN A 209 2.46 -43.43 -8.85
CA ASN A 209 1.22 -43.97 -8.28
C ASN A 209 -0.03 -43.21 -8.76
N ASP A 210 0.08 -42.46 -9.85
CA ASP A 210 -0.98 -41.70 -10.51
C ASP A 210 -1.45 -42.40 -11.80
N GLU A 211 -2.31 -41.73 -12.57
CA GLU A 211 -2.86 -42.23 -13.84
C GLU A 211 -1.77 -42.52 -14.88
N ILE A 212 -0.66 -41.76 -14.88
CA ILE A 212 0.49 -42.01 -15.76
C ILE A 212 1.18 -43.31 -15.34
N GLY A 213 1.31 -43.55 -14.04
CA GLY A 213 1.83 -44.81 -13.50
C GLY A 213 0.96 -46.01 -13.87
N VAL A 214 -0.37 -45.87 -13.81
CA VAL A 214 -1.32 -46.90 -14.29
C VAL A 214 -1.09 -47.18 -15.77
N LEU A 215 -1.07 -46.14 -16.61
CA LEU A 215 -0.86 -46.28 -18.05
C LEU A 215 0.48 -46.95 -18.38
N ALA A 216 1.55 -46.64 -17.63
CA ALA A 216 2.84 -47.28 -17.80
C ALA A 216 2.80 -48.80 -17.53
N ARG A 217 2.03 -49.24 -16.52
CA ARG A 217 1.83 -50.67 -16.21
C ARG A 217 1.03 -51.37 -17.29
N GLU A 218 -0.04 -50.74 -17.77
CA GLU A 218 -0.86 -51.28 -18.86
C GLU A 218 -0.04 -51.43 -20.16
N MET A 219 0.79 -50.44 -20.51
CA MET A 219 1.67 -50.52 -21.68
C MET A 219 2.72 -51.63 -21.58
N ASN A 220 3.30 -51.85 -20.39
CA ASN A 220 4.20 -52.98 -20.16
C ASN A 220 3.46 -54.31 -20.36
N THR A 221 2.28 -54.46 -19.77
CA THR A 221 1.45 -55.68 -19.91
C THR A 221 1.10 -55.96 -21.37
N MET A 222 0.75 -54.91 -22.13
CA MET A 222 0.51 -55.02 -23.57
C MET A 222 1.75 -55.46 -24.35
N THR A 223 2.92 -54.92 -24.01
CA THR A 223 4.20 -55.27 -24.65
C THR A 223 4.56 -56.74 -24.39
N GLU A 224 4.29 -57.24 -23.18
CA GLU A 224 4.48 -58.65 -22.82
C GLU A 224 3.57 -59.59 -23.59
N ALA A 225 2.33 -59.21 -23.83
CA ALA A 225 1.38 -60.01 -24.61
C ALA A 225 1.74 -60.09 -26.11
N LEU A 226 2.60 -59.20 -26.59
CA LEU A 226 3.07 -59.15 -27.98
C LEU A 226 4.42 -59.87 -28.20
N ALA A 227 5.16 -60.19 -27.13
CA ALA A 227 6.50 -60.78 -27.18
C ALA A 227 6.46 -62.31 -27.26
#